data_AF-A0A6C7EEP4-F1
#
_entry.id   AF-A0A6C7EEP4-F1
#
_cell.length_a   1.000
_cell.length_b   1.000
_cell.length_c   1.000
_cell.angle_alpha   90.00
_cell.angle_beta   90.00
_cell.angle_gamma   90.00
#
_symmetry.space_group_name_H-M   'P 1'
#
loop_
_entity.id
_entity.type
_entity.pdbx_description
1 polymer ?
#
loop_
_entity_poly.entity_id
_entity_poly.type
_entity_poly.pdbx_seq_one_letter_code
_entity_poly.pdbx_strand_id
1 'polypeptide(L)'
;MSWHDDRATSPATADNRQPFGSAVERIQAGWNQYIERFLSGGGAVPPDLERWAESYQGTGTGAVEWDALPEPYLGDLRGDVRGVFLALNPGEAVLEFQGRDGVFADEIRGFGSYSDWASSWAYLRDPWVEVVGPNRHHRSRLKFLRRWVGEPTLPASAMVGFELYPWHSKAVKGAMRPPAAYVREWVWEPIAELDAPVFAFGAAWFDVLEHGLGLRVVARLGPGGEDYGSAVESRAVLVLRDEQTGVTVIAEKHMGSAGPPNADETDLLRAAVGRYTAT
;
A
#
# COMPACT_ATOMS: atom_id res chain seq x y z
N MET A 1 -29.28 -4.87 -58.05
CA MET A 1 -28.85 -3.49 -57.73
C MET A 1 -29.49 -3.11 -56.41
N SER A 2 -28.81 -3.40 -55.30
CA SER A 2 -28.94 -2.76 -53.99
C SER A 2 -28.01 -3.52 -53.05
N TRP A 3 -26.84 -2.93 -52.79
CA TRP A 3 -25.97 -3.30 -51.68
C TRP A 3 -26.45 -2.48 -50.49
N HIS A 4 -27.01 -3.11 -49.46
CA HIS A 4 -27.21 -2.47 -48.16
C HIS A 4 -26.02 -2.81 -47.27
N ASP A 5 -25.22 -1.78 -47.02
CA ASP A 5 -24.05 -1.77 -46.15
C ASP A 5 -24.54 -1.52 -44.71
N ASP A 6 -24.85 -2.59 -43.97
CA ASP A 6 -25.15 -2.53 -42.53
C ASP A 6 -23.84 -2.47 -41.73
N ARG A 7 -23.22 -1.30 -41.69
CA ARG A 7 -22.22 -0.99 -40.66
C ARG A 7 -22.94 -0.60 -39.38
N ALA A 8 -23.15 -1.60 -38.53
CA ALA A 8 -23.38 -1.39 -37.11
C ALA A 8 -22.20 -0.61 -36.54
N THR A 9 -22.42 0.68 -36.26
CA THR A 9 -21.53 1.50 -35.45
C THR A 9 -21.52 0.94 -34.04
N SER A 10 -20.46 0.21 -33.71
CA SER A 10 -20.10 -0.14 -32.33
C SER A 10 -20.07 1.14 -31.48
N PRO A 11 -20.70 1.19 -30.30
CA PRO A 11 -20.55 2.34 -29.44
C PRO A 11 -19.10 2.34 -28.96
N ALA A 12 -18.36 3.35 -29.43
CA ALA A 12 -17.05 3.67 -28.93
C ALA A 12 -17.16 3.78 -27.40
N THR A 13 -16.42 2.93 -26.70
CA THR A 13 -16.07 3.15 -25.30
C THR A 13 -15.47 4.55 -25.23
N ALA A 14 -16.25 5.51 -24.75
CA ALA A 14 -15.79 6.85 -24.51
C ALA A 14 -14.55 6.75 -23.62
N ASP A 15 -13.42 7.15 -24.18
CA ASP A 15 -12.17 7.41 -23.49
C ASP A 15 -12.45 8.52 -22.47
N ASN A 16 -12.95 8.11 -21.30
CA ASN A 16 -13.31 8.99 -20.20
C ASN A 16 -12.08 9.27 -19.33
N ARG A 17 -10.92 9.45 -19.97
CA ARG A 17 -9.77 10.10 -19.34
C ARG A 17 -10.12 11.58 -19.22
N GLN A 18 -10.86 11.93 -18.16
CA GLN A 18 -10.86 13.31 -17.70
C GLN A 18 -9.41 13.76 -17.51
N PRO A 19 -9.10 15.06 -17.71
CA PRO A 19 -7.77 15.60 -17.43
C PRO A 19 -7.63 15.71 -15.91
N PHE A 20 -7.56 14.58 -15.23
CA PHE A 20 -7.03 14.57 -13.89
C PHE A 20 -5.54 14.91 -13.99
N GLY A 21 -5.05 15.73 -13.06
CA GLY A 21 -3.64 16.06 -12.96
C GLY A 21 -2.81 14.86 -12.50
N SER A 22 -2.02 15.03 -11.45
CA SER A 22 -1.02 14.05 -11.03
C SER A 22 -1.64 12.67 -10.69
N ALA A 23 -0.84 11.61 -10.69
CA ALA A 23 -1.27 10.27 -10.25
C ALA A 23 -1.83 10.27 -8.84
N VAL A 24 -1.22 11.02 -7.92
CA VAL A 24 -1.77 11.25 -6.57
C VAL A 24 -3.19 11.81 -6.63
N GLU A 25 -3.45 12.83 -7.46
CA GLU A 25 -4.78 13.43 -7.56
C GLU A 25 -5.83 12.45 -8.11
N ARG A 26 -5.46 11.65 -9.10
CA ARG A 26 -6.33 10.58 -9.65
C ARG A 26 -6.73 9.57 -8.59
N ILE A 27 -5.76 9.08 -7.84
CA ILE A 27 -5.96 8.01 -6.86
C ILE A 27 -6.76 8.51 -5.66
N GLN A 28 -6.50 9.73 -5.20
CA GLN A 28 -7.32 10.35 -4.15
C GLN A 28 -8.77 10.56 -4.61
N ALA A 29 -8.99 11.07 -5.83
CA ALA A 29 -10.34 11.26 -6.36
C ALA A 29 -11.08 9.92 -6.53
N GLY A 30 -10.41 8.91 -7.11
CA GLY A 30 -10.99 7.57 -7.32
C GLY A 30 -11.38 6.90 -6.01
N TRP A 31 -10.47 6.84 -5.02
CA TRP A 31 -10.77 6.23 -3.74
C TRP A 31 -11.77 7.02 -2.92
N ASN A 32 -11.76 8.36 -2.96
CA ASN A 32 -12.82 9.16 -2.34
C ASN A 32 -14.20 8.74 -2.89
N GLN A 33 -14.33 8.59 -4.20
CA GLN A 33 -15.58 8.16 -4.82
C GLN A 33 -15.96 6.72 -4.44
N TYR A 34 -15.01 5.78 -4.44
CA TYR A 34 -15.29 4.38 -4.09
C TYR A 34 -15.70 4.22 -2.63
N ILE A 35 -15.04 4.93 -1.72
CA ILE A 35 -15.40 4.92 -0.31
C ILE A 35 -16.74 5.61 -0.08
N GLU A 36 -17.03 6.73 -0.74
CA GLU A 36 -18.36 7.37 -0.65
C GLU A 36 -19.49 6.42 -1.11
N ARG A 37 -19.26 5.67 -2.20
CA ARG A 37 -20.21 4.65 -2.67
C ARG A 37 -20.39 3.54 -1.65
N PHE A 38 -19.30 3.04 -1.07
CA PHE A 38 -19.38 2.08 0.02
C PHE A 38 -20.17 2.66 1.21
N LEU A 39 -19.85 3.86 1.70
CA LEU A 39 -20.57 4.47 2.81
C LEU A 39 -22.05 4.76 2.53
N SER A 40 -22.46 4.76 1.26
CA SER A 40 -23.84 5.01 0.80
C SER A 40 -24.64 3.74 0.46
N GLY A 41 -24.09 2.54 0.72
CA GLY A 41 -24.80 1.26 0.48
C GLY A 41 -24.21 0.38 -0.63
N GLY A 42 -23.15 0.82 -1.31
CA GLY A 42 -22.44 0.04 -2.34
C GLY A 42 -21.56 -1.09 -1.78
N GLY A 43 -21.07 -1.97 -2.66
CA GLY A 43 -20.10 -3.00 -2.27
C GLY A 43 -18.72 -2.43 -1.95
N ALA A 44 -17.91 -3.18 -1.18
CA ALA A 44 -16.51 -2.82 -0.90
C ALA A 44 -15.59 -2.97 -2.13
N VAL A 45 -16.04 -3.68 -3.17
CA VAL A 45 -15.32 -3.83 -4.43
C VAL A 45 -16.03 -3.02 -5.51
N PRO A 46 -15.42 -1.94 -6.03
CA PRO A 46 -15.91 -1.27 -7.22
C PRO A 46 -15.88 -2.22 -8.44
N PRO A 47 -16.87 -2.17 -9.34
CA PRO A 47 -16.95 -3.08 -10.49
C PRO A 47 -15.70 -3.10 -11.38
N ASP A 48 -15.04 -1.95 -11.52
CA ASP A 48 -13.82 -1.81 -12.32
C ASP A 48 -12.57 -2.38 -11.63
N LEU A 49 -12.62 -2.67 -10.32
CA LEU A 49 -11.56 -3.28 -9.53
C LEU A 49 -11.80 -4.76 -9.21
N GLU A 50 -12.89 -5.37 -9.71
CA GLU A 50 -13.24 -6.78 -9.44
C GLU A 50 -12.09 -7.74 -9.76
N ARG A 51 -11.43 -7.56 -10.91
CA ARG A 51 -10.29 -8.42 -11.30
C ARG A 51 -9.09 -8.31 -10.35
N TRP A 52 -8.89 -7.16 -9.72
CA TRP A 52 -7.87 -7.00 -8.69
C TRP A 52 -8.30 -7.67 -7.39
N ALA A 53 -9.57 -7.54 -6.98
CA ALA A 53 -10.09 -8.26 -5.82
C ALA A 53 -10.01 -9.80 -6.02
N GLU A 54 -10.34 -10.29 -7.21
CA GLU A 54 -10.33 -11.72 -7.54
C GLU A 54 -8.92 -12.33 -7.56
N SER A 55 -7.87 -11.54 -7.76
CA SER A 55 -6.50 -12.04 -7.74
C SER A 55 -5.97 -12.37 -6.34
N TYR A 56 -6.78 -12.10 -5.31
CA TYR A 56 -6.57 -12.56 -3.95
C TYR A 56 -7.91 -12.94 -3.30
N GLN A 57 -8.17 -14.25 -3.22
CA GLN A 57 -9.30 -14.81 -2.47
C GLN A 57 -8.79 -15.90 -1.54
N GLY A 58 -8.45 -15.53 -0.31
CA GLY A 58 -8.13 -16.51 0.73
C GLY A 58 -9.39 -17.20 1.25
N THR A 59 -9.20 -18.23 2.09
CA THR A 59 -10.30 -18.95 2.77
C THR A 59 -10.06 -19.00 4.28
N GLY A 60 -11.12 -19.25 5.06
CA GLY A 60 -11.05 -19.26 6.52
C GLY A 60 -10.55 -17.93 7.06
N THR A 61 -9.43 -17.92 7.79
CA THR A 61 -8.84 -16.67 8.28
C THR A 61 -8.23 -15.80 7.17
N GLY A 62 -8.14 -16.28 5.93
CA GLY A 62 -7.79 -15.46 4.78
C GLY A 62 -8.98 -15.02 3.94
N ALA A 63 -10.20 -15.35 4.35
CA ALA A 63 -11.39 -14.80 3.72
C ALA A 63 -11.39 -13.27 3.88
N VAL A 64 -11.80 -12.59 2.83
CA VAL A 64 -11.90 -11.14 2.81
C VAL A 64 -13.16 -10.71 3.56
N GLU A 65 -13.03 -9.68 4.40
CA GLU A 65 -14.13 -9.05 5.11
C GLU A 65 -14.72 -7.93 4.27
N TRP A 66 -15.83 -8.23 3.59
CA TRP A 66 -16.48 -7.30 2.65
C TRP A 66 -17.36 -6.26 3.35
N ASP A 67 -17.64 -6.44 4.64
CA ASP A 67 -18.41 -5.48 5.44
C ASP A 67 -17.55 -4.33 5.99
N ALA A 68 -16.22 -4.39 5.79
CA ALA A 68 -15.28 -3.34 6.12
C ALA A 68 -15.01 -2.41 4.93
N LEU A 69 -14.79 -1.12 5.20
CA LEU A 69 -14.38 -0.14 4.20
C LEU A 69 -13.00 -0.53 3.62
N PRO A 70 -12.79 -0.39 2.30
CA PRO A 70 -11.46 -0.57 1.70
C PRO A 70 -10.46 0.49 2.19
N GLU A 71 -9.21 0.09 2.42
CA GLU A 71 -8.14 0.97 2.88
C GLU A 71 -6.91 0.86 1.96
N PRO A 72 -6.91 1.54 0.79
CA PRO A 72 -5.77 1.52 -0.13
C PRO A 72 -4.49 2.15 0.41
N TYR A 73 -4.60 3.19 1.23
CA TYR A 73 -3.45 3.88 1.80
C TYR A 73 -3.80 4.61 3.10
N LEU A 74 -2.77 4.97 3.87
CA LEU A 74 -2.87 5.87 5.00
C LEU A 74 -1.77 6.92 4.92
N GLY A 75 -2.08 8.16 5.31
CA GLY A 75 -1.15 9.28 5.26
C GLY A 75 -1.49 10.32 4.19
N ASP A 76 -0.74 11.42 4.21
CA ASP A 76 -0.94 12.57 3.32
C ASP A 76 -0.13 12.40 2.03
N LEU A 77 -0.81 12.01 0.94
CA LEU A 77 -0.16 11.85 -0.36
C LEU A 77 0.31 13.17 -0.99
N ARG A 78 -0.14 14.32 -0.48
CA ARG A 78 0.28 15.65 -0.96
C ARG A 78 1.24 16.35 0.02
N GLY A 79 1.57 15.68 1.12
CA GLY A 79 2.43 16.21 2.17
C GLY A 79 3.93 16.06 1.85
N ASP A 80 4.77 16.47 2.79
CA ASP A 80 6.21 16.19 2.79
C ASP A 80 6.46 14.73 3.20
N VAL A 81 6.27 13.81 2.24
CA VAL A 81 6.45 12.37 2.47
C VAL A 81 7.94 12.04 2.52
N ARG A 82 8.37 11.43 3.63
CA ARG A 82 9.77 11.05 3.87
C ARG A 82 10.01 9.55 3.82
N GLY A 83 8.94 8.75 3.71
CA GLY A 83 9.01 7.31 3.49
C GLY A 83 7.65 6.67 3.26
N VAL A 84 7.64 5.66 2.39
CA VAL A 84 6.46 4.87 2.03
C VAL A 84 6.63 3.45 2.55
N PHE A 85 5.59 2.90 3.17
CA PHE A 85 5.56 1.52 3.66
C PHE A 85 4.52 0.71 2.91
N LEU A 86 4.96 -0.37 2.28
CA LEU A 86 4.06 -1.32 1.66
C LEU A 86 3.53 -2.30 2.73
N ALA A 87 2.24 -2.53 2.69
CA ALA A 87 1.57 -3.63 3.37
C ALA A 87 0.74 -4.47 2.36
N LEU A 88 0.55 -5.75 2.68
CA LEU A 88 -0.09 -6.68 1.74
C LEU A 88 -1.60 -6.47 1.73
N ASN A 89 -2.16 -6.19 2.91
CA ASN A 89 -3.53 -5.79 3.13
C ASN A 89 -3.67 -5.12 4.52
N PRO A 90 -4.81 -4.45 4.79
CA PRO A 90 -5.07 -3.77 6.07
C PRO A 90 -5.11 -4.68 7.32
N GLY A 91 -5.16 -6.00 7.14
CA GLY A 91 -5.27 -6.97 8.22
C GLY A 91 -6.72 -7.24 8.68
N GLU A 92 -6.86 -7.71 9.92
CA GLU A 92 -8.16 -8.06 10.51
C GLU A 92 -9.04 -6.81 10.69
N ALA A 93 -10.29 -6.90 10.26
CA ALA A 93 -11.24 -5.80 10.43
C ALA A 93 -11.78 -5.75 11.87
N VAL A 94 -11.93 -4.53 12.39
CA VAL A 94 -12.67 -4.17 13.59
C VAL A 94 -13.92 -3.42 13.12
N LEU A 95 -15.01 -4.13 12.88
CA LEU A 95 -16.21 -3.57 12.24
C LEU A 95 -16.88 -2.43 13.01
N GLU A 96 -16.65 -2.34 14.32
CA GLU A 96 -17.06 -1.16 15.11
C GLU A 96 -16.42 0.13 14.59
N PHE A 97 -15.22 0.05 14.03
CA PHE A 97 -14.51 1.18 13.42
C PHE A 97 -14.67 1.21 11.91
N GLN A 98 -14.34 0.11 11.25
CA GLN A 98 -14.19 0.04 9.79
C GLN A 98 -15.47 -0.39 9.07
N GLY A 99 -16.53 -0.76 9.80
CA GLY A 99 -17.82 -1.06 9.21
C GLY A 99 -18.46 0.19 8.57
N ARG A 100 -19.45 -0.03 7.72
CA ARG A 100 -20.17 1.02 6.98
C ARG A 100 -20.80 2.11 7.87
N ASP A 101 -21.23 1.72 9.05
CA ASP A 101 -21.79 2.59 10.09
C ASP A 101 -20.87 2.66 11.32
N GLY A 102 -19.60 2.30 11.14
CA GLY A 102 -18.59 2.33 12.19
C GLY A 102 -18.01 3.72 12.41
N VAL A 103 -17.16 3.84 13.43
CA VAL A 103 -16.56 5.12 13.84
C VAL A 103 -15.83 5.83 12.70
N PHE A 104 -15.10 5.11 11.84
CA PHE A 104 -14.40 5.73 10.72
C PHE A 104 -15.33 6.19 9.62
N ALA A 105 -16.50 5.59 9.44
CA ALA A 105 -17.50 6.11 8.51
C ALA A 105 -17.96 7.51 8.90
N ASP A 106 -18.22 7.74 10.19
CA ASP A 106 -18.59 9.05 10.72
C ASP A 106 -17.45 10.05 10.64
N GLU A 107 -16.22 9.63 10.94
CA GLU A 107 -15.06 10.49 10.75
C GLU A 107 -14.87 10.89 9.29
N ILE A 108 -14.91 9.94 8.35
CA ILE A 108 -14.76 10.23 6.91
C ILE A 108 -15.81 11.27 6.44
N ARG A 109 -17.07 11.12 6.88
CA ARG A 109 -18.12 12.12 6.61
C ARG A 109 -17.80 13.48 7.24
N GLY A 110 -17.24 13.50 8.45
CA GLY A 110 -16.83 14.72 9.16
C GLY A 110 -15.63 15.43 8.53
N PHE A 111 -14.64 14.68 8.02
CA PHE A 111 -13.50 15.22 7.27
C PHE A 111 -13.89 15.67 5.86
N GLY A 112 -14.97 15.11 5.31
CA GLY A 112 -15.48 15.42 3.98
C GLY A 112 -14.95 14.52 2.88
N SER A 113 -13.87 13.76 3.11
CA SER A 113 -13.36 12.76 2.17
C SER A 113 -12.52 11.68 2.87
N TYR A 114 -12.38 10.52 2.20
CA TYR A 114 -11.48 9.45 2.65
C TYR A 114 -10.02 9.93 2.72
N SER A 115 -9.58 10.68 1.71
CA SER A 115 -8.20 11.19 1.63
C SER A 115 -7.85 12.09 2.82
N ASP A 116 -8.76 12.98 3.21
CA ASP A 116 -8.55 13.88 4.34
C ASP A 116 -8.53 13.09 5.66
N TRP A 117 -9.44 12.12 5.80
CA TRP A 117 -9.42 11.20 6.94
C TRP A 117 -8.13 10.37 7.02
N ALA A 118 -7.68 9.81 5.90
CA ALA A 118 -6.47 8.98 5.82
C ALA A 118 -5.21 9.78 6.20
N SER A 119 -5.15 11.07 5.85
CA SER A 119 -4.04 11.96 6.22
C SER A 119 -3.93 12.21 7.73
N SER A 120 -5.04 12.05 8.47
CA SER A 120 -5.09 12.24 9.93
C SER A 120 -4.44 11.10 10.73
N TRP A 121 -4.04 9.99 10.08
CA TRP A 121 -3.49 8.81 10.75
C TRP A 121 -4.40 8.28 11.87
N ALA A 122 -5.67 8.00 11.57
CA ALA A 122 -6.71 7.62 12.54
C ALA A 122 -6.29 6.52 13.52
N TYR A 123 -5.49 5.55 13.06
CA TYR A 123 -4.95 4.44 13.87
C TYR A 123 -3.90 4.83 14.93
N LEU A 124 -3.41 6.07 14.91
CA LEU A 124 -2.41 6.60 15.84
C LEU A 124 -2.99 7.62 16.82
N ARG A 125 -4.31 7.85 16.78
CA ARG A 125 -5.01 8.82 17.62
C ARG A 125 -6.31 8.21 18.17
N ASP A 126 -6.96 8.97 19.06
CA ASP A 126 -8.31 8.66 19.50
C ASP A 126 -9.30 8.86 18.34
N PRO A 127 -10.40 8.10 18.28
CA PRO A 127 -10.86 7.13 19.30
C PRO A 127 -10.22 5.72 19.20
N TRP A 128 -9.44 5.41 18.16
CA TRP A 128 -8.86 4.09 17.98
C TRP A 128 -7.96 3.68 19.16
N VAL A 129 -7.05 4.57 19.58
CA VAL A 129 -6.09 4.27 20.64
C VAL A 129 -6.77 4.04 21.99
N GLU A 130 -7.85 4.76 22.28
CA GLU A 130 -8.64 4.59 23.50
C GLU A 130 -9.35 3.23 23.54
N VAL A 131 -9.97 2.80 22.43
CA VAL A 131 -10.81 1.60 22.38
C VAL A 131 -10.03 0.32 22.07
N VAL A 132 -9.19 0.35 21.02
CA VAL A 132 -8.45 -0.82 20.52
C VAL A 132 -7.06 -0.91 21.15
N GLY A 133 -6.51 0.23 21.57
CA GLY A 133 -5.16 0.34 22.10
C GLY A 133 -4.12 0.74 21.06
N PRO A 134 -2.84 0.90 21.47
CA PRO A 134 -1.79 1.39 20.59
C PRO A 134 -1.55 0.48 19.37
N ASN A 135 -1.68 1.03 18.16
CA ASN A 135 -1.36 0.32 16.93
C ASN A 135 0.16 0.12 16.80
N ARG A 136 0.64 -1.06 17.24
CA ARG A 136 2.08 -1.42 17.22
C ARG A 136 2.66 -1.42 15.80
N HIS A 137 1.85 -1.79 14.81
CA HIS A 137 2.28 -1.90 13.41
C HIS A 137 2.73 -0.53 12.87
N HIS A 138 1.87 0.50 12.94
CA HIS A 138 2.22 1.84 12.44
C HIS A 138 3.26 2.53 13.34
N ARG A 139 3.20 2.34 14.66
CA ARG A 139 4.20 2.92 15.59
C ARG A 139 5.61 2.41 15.33
N SER A 140 5.77 1.12 15.00
CA SER A 140 7.07 0.55 14.66
C SER A 140 7.65 1.14 13.36
N ARG A 141 6.81 1.36 12.34
CA ARG A 141 7.18 1.98 11.06
C ARG A 141 7.55 3.45 11.23
N LEU A 142 6.78 4.21 12.01
CA LEU A 142 7.14 5.59 12.33
C LEU A 142 8.46 5.68 13.11
N LYS A 143 8.70 4.76 14.06
CA LYS A 143 9.97 4.68 14.78
C LYS A 143 11.14 4.38 13.84
N PHE A 144 10.95 3.44 12.92
CA PHE A 144 11.93 3.13 11.88
C PHE A 144 12.19 4.35 10.99
N LEU A 145 11.15 5.02 10.49
CA LEU A 145 11.29 6.18 9.60
C LEU A 145 12.06 7.32 10.27
N ARG A 146 11.74 7.63 11.54
CA ARG A 146 12.48 8.62 12.34
C ARG A 146 13.98 8.31 12.40
N ARG A 147 14.33 7.04 12.57
CA ARG A 147 15.73 6.60 12.60
C ARG A 147 16.37 6.67 11.20
N TRP A 148 15.64 6.20 10.19
CA TRP A 148 16.06 6.22 8.79
C TRP A 148 16.42 7.63 8.32
N VAL A 149 15.54 8.59 8.61
CA VAL A 149 15.73 10.01 8.26
C VAL A 149 16.70 10.71 9.21
N GLY A 150 16.86 10.21 10.44
CA GLY A 150 17.67 10.86 11.47
C GLY A 150 16.94 12.00 12.19
N GLU A 151 15.61 12.03 12.12
CA GLU A 151 14.75 13.07 12.70
C GLU A 151 13.81 12.44 13.76
N PRO A 152 14.15 12.47 15.06
CA PRO A 152 13.36 11.82 16.12
C PRO A 152 11.94 12.38 16.30
N THR A 153 11.71 13.62 15.90
CA THR A 153 10.44 14.34 16.03
C THR A 153 9.59 14.26 14.77
N LEU A 154 10.02 13.51 13.73
CA LEU A 154 9.28 13.41 12.47
C LEU A 154 7.81 13.00 12.73
N PRO A 155 6.82 13.75 12.23
CA PRO A 155 5.42 13.46 12.47
C PRO A 155 4.95 12.25 11.66
N ALA A 156 3.80 11.68 12.05
CA ALA A 156 3.19 10.59 11.28
C ALA A 156 2.81 11.02 9.86
N SER A 157 2.44 12.29 9.64
CA SER A 157 2.10 12.82 8.31
C SER A 157 3.24 12.73 7.29
N ALA A 158 4.50 12.58 7.72
CA ALA A 158 5.64 12.34 6.85
C ALA A 158 5.77 10.87 6.39
N MET A 159 4.91 9.99 6.89
CA MET A 159 4.83 8.58 6.52
C MET A 159 3.59 8.39 5.65
N VAL A 160 3.69 7.48 4.68
CA VAL A 160 2.54 6.94 3.94
C VAL A 160 2.59 5.41 3.98
N GLY A 161 1.45 4.76 4.20
CA GLY A 161 1.28 3.32 4.02
C GLY A 161 0.49 3.06 2.75
N PHE A 162 0.87 2.07 1.94
CA PHE A 162 0.12 1.60 0.77
C PHE A 162 -0.15 0.11 0.87
N GLU A 163 -1.39 -0.28 0.61
CA GLU A 163 -1.82 -1.67 0.60
C GLU A 163 -1.80 -2.24 -0.82
N LEU A 164 -1.22 -3.43 -0.99
CA LEU A 164 -1.28 -4.15 -2.26
C LEU A 164 -2.70 -4.67 -2.56
N TYR A 165 -3.45 -5.00 -1.51
CA TYR A 165 -4.85 -5.33 -1.57
C TYR A 165 -5.59 -4.49 -0.53
N PRO A 166 -6.46 -3.54 -0.94
CA PRO A 166 -7.11 -2.61 -0.02
C PRO A 166 -8.19 -3.25 0.86
N TRP A 167 -8.38 -4.58 0.81
CA TRP A 167 -9.47 -5.25 1.50
C TRP A 167 -9.00 -6.06 2.70
N HIS A 168 -9.78 -5.98 3.79
CA HIS A 168 -9.44 -6.59 5.07
C HIS A 168 -9.47 -8.12 5.01
N SER A 169 -8.50 -8.75 5.65
CA SER A 169 -8.48 -10.20 5.89
C SER A 169 -7.57 -10.49 7.07
N LYS A 170 -7.95 -11.45 7.91
CA LYS A 170 -7.22 -11.75 9.16
C LYS A 170 -5.81 -12.32 8.91
N ALA A 171 -5.59 -12.94 7.76
CA ALA A 171 -4.28 -13.46 7.38
C ALA A 171 -4.16 -13.59 5.85
N VAL A 172 -2.99 -13.25 5.33
CA VAL A 172 -2.65 -13.48 3.92
C VAL A 172 -2.30 -14.95 3.71
N LYS A 173 -3.25 -15.72 3.16
CA LYS A 173 -3.12 -17.18 2.98
C LYS A 173 -3.23 -17.66 1.53
N GLY A 174 -3.79 -16.85 0.65
CA GLY A 174 -3.89 -17.15 -0.79
C GLY A 174 -2.61 -16.80 -1.54
N ALA A 175 -2.40 -17.44 -2.70
CA ALA A 175 -1.41 -16.95 -3.64
C ALA A 175 -1.83 -15.57 -4.15
N MET A 176 -0.90 -14.62 -4.19
CA MET A 176 -1.16 -13.26 -4.66
C MET A 176 -0.60 -13.11 -6.07
N ARG A 177 -1.47 -12.78 -7.03
CA ARG A 177 -1.09 -12.52 -8.42
C ARG A 177 -1.78 -11.26 -8.96
N PRO A 178 -1.53 -10.10 -8.34
CA PRO A 178 -2.27 -8.89 -8.68
C PRO A 178 -2.01 -8.51 -10.15
N PRO A 179 -3.03 -8.12 -10.92
CA PRO A 179 -2.82 -7.76 -12.31
C PRO A 179 -1.97 -6.48 -12.38
N ALA A 180 -0.86 -6.54 -13.11
CA ALA A 180 0.16 -5.48 -13.13
C ALA A 180 -0.39 -4.09 -13.50
N ALA A 181 -1.45 -4.03 -14.30
CA ALA A 181 -2.10 -2.76 -14.65
C ALA A 181 -2.69 -2.06 -13.42
N TYR A 182 -3.38 -2.79 -12.53
CA TYR A 182 -3.97 -2.21 -11.32
C TYR A 182 -2.88 -1.78 -10.34
N VAL A 183 -1.86 -2.62 -10.12
CA VAL A 183 -0.76 -2.26 -9.22
C VAL A 183 -0.01 -1.03 -9.74
N ARG A 184 0.22 -0.96 -11.05
CA ARG A 184 0.88 0.22 -11.64
C ARG A 184 0.07 1.48 -11.39
N GLU A 185 -1.20 1.48 -11.80
CA GLU A 185 -2.06 2.66 -11.70
C GLU A 185 -2.32 3.06 -10.25
N TRP A 186 -2.71 2.10 -9.40
CA TRP A 186 -3.22 2.37 -8.06
C TRP A 186 -2.16 2.39 -6.96
N VAL A 187 -0.96 1.88 -7.22
CA VAL A 187 0.11 1.77 -6.22
C VAL A 187 1.41 2.43 -6.71
N TRP A 188 1.94 2.03 -7.87
CA TRP A 188 3.27 2.50 -8.30
C TRP A 188 3.31 3.92 -8.83
N GLU A 189 2.36 4.31 -9.66
CA GLU A 189 2.29 5.68 -10.20
C GLU A 189 2.15 6.74 -9.10
N PRO A 190 1.24 6.64 -8.12
CA PRO A 190 1.19 7.63 -7.04
C PRO A 190 2.45 7.59 -6.17
N ILE A 191 3.01 6.42 -5.87
CA ILE A 191 4.26 6.31 -5.09
C ILE A 191 5.44 6.99 -5.79
N ALA A 192 5.52 6.88 -7.12
CA ALA A 192 6.58 7.51 -7.91
C ALA A 192 6.59 9.03 -7.78
N GLU A 193 5.43 9.65 -7.55
CA GLU A 193 5.31 11.10 -7.36
C GLU A 193 5.72 11.57 -5.96
N LEU A 194 5.84 10.67 -4.98
CA LEU A 194 6.17 11.02 -3.59
C LEU A 194 7.66 11.26 -3.35
N ASP A 195 8.53 10.87 -4.29
CA ASP A 195 10.00 11.00 -4.20
C ASP A 195 10.59 10.52 -2.85
N ALA A 196 10.04 9.44 -2.31
CA ALA A 196 10.38 8.92 -1.00
C ALA A 196 10.83 7.45 -1.08
N PRO A 197 11.73 6.99 -0.18
CA PRO A 197 12.13 5.60 -0.13
C PRO A 197 10.94 4.70 0.22
N VAL A 198 10.84 3.56 -0.48
CA VAL A 198 9.74 2.59 -0.33
C VAL A 198 10.25 1.36 0.42
N PHE A 199 9.56 0.97 1.47
CA PHE A 199 9.93 -0.15 2.33
C PHE A 199 8.87 -1.25 2.35
N ALA A 200 9.31 -2.50 2.33
CA ALA A 200 8.45 -3.66 2.51
C ALA A 200 9.05 -4.61 3.56
N PHE A 201 8.32 -4.93 4.62
CA PHE A 201 8.83 -5.78 5.71
C PHE A 201 8.08 -7.10 5.81
N GLY A 202 8.83 -8.19 5.91
CA GLY A 202 8.32 -9.53 6.13
C GLY A 202 8.45 -10.46 4.92
N ALA A 203 8.51 -11.76 5.21
CA ALA A 203 8.81 -12.77 4.19
C ALA A 203 7.77 -12.86 3.07
N ALA A 204 6.51 -12.55 3.35
CA ALA A 204 5.41 -12.62 2.38
C ALA A 204 5.57 -11.64 1.21
N TRP A 205 6.40 -10.59 1.37
CA TRP A 205 6.70 -9.65 0.29
C TRP A 205 7.66 -10.19 -0.77
N PHE A 206 8.56 -11.11 -0.41
CA PHE A 206 9.67 -11.48 -1.30
C PHE A 206 9.17 -12.15 -2.58
N ASP A 207 8.30 -13.15 -2.46
CA ASP A 207 7.74 -13.85 -3.62
C ASP A 207 6.93 -12.89 -4.52
N VAL A 208 6.13 -12.02 -3.89
CA VAL A 208 5.29 -11.04 -4.60
C VAL A 208 6.16 -10.02 -5.36
N LEU A 209 7.18 -9.45 -4.73
CA LEU A 209 8.03 -8.44 -5.35
C LEU A 209 8.89 -9.04 -6.47
N GLU A 210 9.46 -10.23 -6.27
CA GLU A 210 10.35 -10.88 -7.24
C GLU A 210 9.61 -11.47 -8.44
N HIS A 211 8.39 -11.96 -8.24
CA HIS A 211 7.70 -12.77 -9.25
C HIS A 211 6.30 -12.28 -9.60
N GLY A 212 5.64 -11.53 -8.71
CA GLY A 212 4.26 -11.08 -8.89
C GLY A 212 4.12 -9.71 -9.53
N LEU A 213 5.08 -8.80 -9.29
CA LEU A 213 4.93 -7.37 -9.63
C LEU A 213 5.81 -6.89 -10.78
N GLY A 214 6.62 -7.78 -11.38
CA GLY A 214 7.46 -7.43 -12.53
C GLY A 214 8.63 -6.49 -12.21
N LEU A 215 9.03 -6.39 -10.94
CA LEU A 215 10.14 -5.56 -10.52
C LEU A 215 11.49 -6.23 -10.85
N ARG A 216 12.46 -5.43 -11.28
CA ARG A 216 13.84 -5.92 -11.50
C ARG A 216 14.59 -5.93 -10.18
N VAL A 217 15.17 -7.06 -9.81
CA VAL A 217 16.10 -7.14 -8.67
C VAL A 217 17.40 -6.40 -9.02
N VAL A 218 17.72 -5.37 -8.24
CA VAL A 218 18.94 -4.56 -8.34
C VAL A 218 20.03 -5.09 -7.41
N ALA A 219 19.65 -5.51 -6.21
CA ALA A 219 20.58 -6.08 -5.24
C ALA A 219 19.91 -7.12 -4.34
N ARG A 220 20.73 -8.06 -3.86
CA ARG A 220 20.39 -9.00 -2.80
C ARG A 220 21.45 -8.90 -1.72
N LEU A 221 21.04 -8.70 -0.47
CA LEU A 221 21.95 -8.65 0.68
C LEU A 221 21.56 -9.71 1.72
N GLY A 222 22.55 -10.27 2.42
CA GLY A 222 22.36 -11.36 3.38
C GLY A 222 22.34 -12.74 2.72
N PRO A 223 21.57 -13.73 3.23
CA PRO A 223 21.53 -15.09 2.69
C PRO A 223 21.25 -15.13 1.18
N GLY A 224 22.17 -15.72 0.41
CA GLY A 224 22.06 -15.80 -1.05
C GLY A 224 22.39 -14.50 -1.80
N GLY A 225 22.94 -13.50 -1.11
CA GLY A 225 23.35 -12.22 -1.66
C GLY A 225 24.71 -11.76 -1.12
N GLU A 226 24.98 -10.46 -1.23
CA GLU A 226 26.18 -9.84 -0.68
C GLU A 226 26.07 -9.71 0.84
N ASP A 227 27.16 -10.00 1.56
CA ASP A 227 27.22 -9.68 2.98
C ASP A 227 27.26 -8.17 3.18
N TYR A 228 26.42 -7.68 4.10
CA TYR A 228 26.38 -6.27 4.47
C TYR A 228 26.57 -6.05 5.98
N GLY A 229 27.00 -7.08 6.72
CA GLY A 229 27.43 -6.99 8.12
C GLY A 229 26.31 -7.16 9.14
N SER A 230 25.14 -7.68 8.76
CA SER A 230 24.04 -7.91 9.71
C SER A 230 24.40 -9.02 10.69
N ALA A 231 24.10 -8.81 11.97
CA ALA A 231 24.29 -9.84 12.99
C ALA A 231 23.18 -10.91 12.97
N VAL A 232 22.11 -10.68 12.20
CA VAL A 232 20.95 -11.57 12.10
C VAL A 232 21.15 -12.50 10.91
N GLU A 233 21.58 -13.74 11.16
CA GLU A 233 21.90 -14.73 10.10
C GLU A 233 20.77 -14.92 9.08
N SER A 234 19.52 -14.92 9.53
CA SER A 234 18.36 -15.11 8.66
C SER A 234 17.91 -13.87 7.87
N ARG A 235 18.59 -12.74 8.06
CA ARG A 235 18.15 -11.47 7.51
C ARG A 235 18.54 -11.33 6.05
N ALA A 236 17.53 -11.21 5.19
CA ALA A 236 17.69 -10.98 3.77
C ALA A 236 17.10 -9.63 3.38
N VAL A 237 17.75 -8.97 2.44
CA VAL A 237 17.29 -7.71 1.85
C VAL A 237 17.25 -7.86 0.33
N LEU A 238 16.19 -7.34 -0.28
CA LEU A 238 16.12 -7.11 -1.72
C LEU A 238 16.02 -5.62 -1.98
N VAL A 239 16.77 -5.15 -2.95
CA VAL A 239 16.53 -3.85 -3.58
C VAL A 239 15.96 -4.15 -4.96
N LEU A 240 14.72 -3.74 -5.22
CA LEU A 240 14.05 -3.94 -6.50
C LEU A 240 13.69 -2.58 -7.11
N ARG A 241 13.63 -2.52 -8.44
CA ARG A 241 13.25 -1.32 -9.17
C ARG A 241 12.15 -1.64 -10.18
N ASP A 242 11.13 -0.79 -10.21
CA ASP A 242 10.18 -0.75 -11.31
C ASP A 242 10.78 0.02 -12.48
N GLU A 243 10.81 -0.59 -13.67
CA GLU A 243 11.44 0.02 -14.84
C GLU A 243 10.57 1.09 -15.50
N GLN A 244 9.27 1.15 -15.17
CA GLN A 244 8.32 2.06 -15.81
C GLN A 244 8.15 3.35 -15.01
N THR A 245 8.11 3.25 -13.68
CA THR A 245 7.93 4.37 -12.76
C THR A 245 9.25 4.81 -12.10
N GLY A 246 10.29 3.97 -12.14
CA GLY A 246 11.57 4.24 -11.48
C GLY A 246 11.58 3.98 -9.97
N VAL A 247 10.42 3.63 -9.39
CA VAL A 247 10.26 3.34 -7.95
C VAL A 247 11.26 2.27 -7.52
N THR A 248 12.00 2.55 -6.45
CA THR A 248 12.93 1.60 -5.84
C THR A 248 12.40 1.12 -4.49
N VAL A 249 12.19 -0.19 -4.35
CA VAL A 249 11.68 -0.85 -3.14
C VAL A 249 12.82 -1.51 -2.39
N ILE A 250 12.93 -1.21 -1.10
CA ILE A 250 13.81 -1.89 -0.14
C ILE A 250 12.95 -2.87 0.65
N ALA A 251 13.07 -4.15 0.35
CA ALA A 251 12.36 -5.20 1.06
C ALA A 251 13.30 -5.92 2.04
N GLU A 252 12.87 -6.11 3.28
CA GLU A 252 13.63 -6.83 4.31
C GLU A 252 12.79 -7.92 4.97
N LYS A 253 13.39 -9.08 5.23
CA LYS A 253 12.81 -10.13 6.05
C LYS A 253 13.85 -10.73 6.98
N HIS A 254 13.39 -11.30 8.08
CA HIS A 254 14.15 -12.26 8.86
C HIS A 254 13.20 -13.28 9.52
N MET A 255 13.74 -14.38 10.06
CA MET A 255 12.91 -15.37 10.73
C MET A 255 12.22 -14.77 11.96
N GLY A 256 10.92 -15.02 12.08
CA GLY A 256 10.12 -14.67 13.27
C GLY A 256 9.59 -13.24 13.32
N SER A 257 9.74 -12.43 12.26
CA SER A 257 9.25 -11.04 12.25
C SER A 257 8.77 -10.59 10.87
N ALA A 258 7.78 -9.69 10.88
CA ALA A 258 7.35 -8.88 9.75
C ALA A 258 7.46 -7.37 10.05
N GLY A 259 8.18 -7.02 11.12
CA GLY A 259 8.40 -5.64 11.53
C GLY A 259 9.71 -5.07 10.97
N PRO A 260 9.86 -3.74 11.00
CA PRO A 260 11.12 -3.07 10.65
C PRO A 260 12.29 -3.52 11.56
N PRO A 261 13.54 -3.29 11.14
CA PRO A 261 14.71 -3.64 11.92
C PRO A 261 14.85 -2.79 13.18
N ASN A 262 15.70 -3.23 14.11
CA ASN A 262 16.06 -2.44 15.29
C ASN A 262 16.96 -1.24 14.91
N ALA A 263 17.37 -0.43 15.89
CA ALA A 263 18.09 0.82 15.63
C ALA A 263 19.45 0.62 14.94
N ASP A 264 20.27 -0.33 15.40
CA ASP A 264 21.61 -0.59 14.87
C ASP A 264 21.51 -1.14 13.44
N GLU A 265 20.59 -2.08 13.25
CA GLU A 265 20.35 -2.66 11.95
C GLU A 265 19.69 -1.68 10.95
N THR A 266 18.93 -0.69 11.43
CA THR A 266 18.39 0.37 10.56
C THR A 266 19.53 1.21 9.98
N ASP A 267 20.52 1.56 10.80
CA ASP A 267 21.68 2.33 10.35
C ASP A 267 22.53 1.53 9.35
N LEU A 268 22.73 0.25 9.65
CA LEU A 268 23.44 -0.68 8.79
C LEU A 268 22.75 -0.84 7.43
N LEU A 269 21.43 -1.08 7.44
CA LEU A 269 20.63 -1.19 6.22
C LEU A 269 20.72 0.09 5.38
N ARG A 270 20.58 1.26 6.02
CA ARG A 270 20.67 2.56 5.34
C ARG A 270 22.02 2.75 4.65
N ALA A 271 23.12 2.42 5.32
CA ALA A 271 24.46 2.49 4.74
C ALA A 271 24.61 1.51 3.55
N ALA A 272 24.12 0.28 3.69
CA ALA A 272 24.26 -0.76 2.68
C ALA A 272 23.48 -0.48 1.40
N VAL A 273 22.27 0.09 1.51
CA VAL A 273 21.42 0.34 0.34
C VAL A 273 21.64 1.69 -0.32
N GLY A 274 22.31 2.63 0.34
CA GLY A 274 22.55 3.98 -0.18
C GLY A 274 23.21 4.01 -1.57
N ARG A 275 24.04 3.02 -1.88
CA ARG A 275 24.69 2.86 -3.21
C ARG A 275 23.74 2.41 -4.33
N TYR A 276 22.55 1.92 -4.01
CA TYR A 276 21.55 1.46 -4.98
C TYR A 276 20.35 2.42 -5.09
N THR A 277 20.18 3.30 -4.11
CA THR A 277 19.08 4.25 -4.03
C THR A 277 19.51 5.69 -4.37
N ALA A 278 20.81 5.93 -4.56
CA ALA A 278 21.28 7.18 -5.15
C ALA A 278 20.94 7.19 -6.65
N THR A 279 20.07 8.11 -7.04
CA THR A 279 19.80 8.48 -8.44
C THR A 279 20.18 9.93 -8.64
#